data_AF-A0A8T5Y348-F1
#
_entry.id   AF-A0A8T5Y348-F1
#
_cell.length_a   1.000
_cell.length_b   1.000
_cell.length_c   1.000
_cell.angle_alpha   90.00
_cell.angle_beta   90.00
_cell.angle_gamma   90.00
#
_symmetry.space_group_name_H-M   'P 1'
#
loop_
_entity.id
_entity.type
_entity.pdbx_description
1 polymer ?
#
loop_
_entity_poly.entity_id
_entity_poly.type
_entity_poly.pdbx_seq_one_letter_code
_entity_poly.pdbx_strand_id
1 'polypeptide(L)' 'MNWIPVSSSNLAAVAYDVSTQTLYIHFHSSGTYAYYDVPQSVYHGLMNAASHGEYHAAFIKNSYRYRKL' A
#
# COMPACT_ATOMS: atom_id res chain seq x y z
N MET A 1 4.91 -6.96 11.53
CA MET A 1 4.71 -5.82 10.59
C MET A 1 5.00 -4.53 11.31
N ASN A 2 5.67 -3.60 10.63
CA ASN A 2 5.88 -2.23 11.11
C ASN A 2 5.18 -1.25 10.16
N TRP A 3 4.43 -0.30 10.71
CA TRP A 3 3.73 0.72 9.92
C TRP A 3 4.60 1.93 9.70
N ILE A 4 4.70 2.37 8.45
CA ILE A 4 5.44 3.55 8.05
C ILE A 4 4.42 4.63 7.64
N PRO A 5 4.34 5.76 8.36
CA PRO A 5 3.50 6.87 7.94
C PRO A 5 4.04 7.47 6.65
N VAL A 6 3.13 7.87 5.75
CA VAL A 6 3.49 8.47 4.46
C VAL A 6 2.84 9.85 4.33
N SER A 7 3.51 10.78 3.66
CA SER A 7 2.90 12.06 3.32
C SER A 7 2.07 11.91 2.05
N SER A 8 0.76 11.84 2.21
CA SER A 8 -0.21 11.75 1.12
C SER A 8 -1.57 12.26 1.58
N SER A 9 -2.35 12.83 0.68
CA SER A 9 -3.73 13.24 0.98
C SER A 9 -4.69 12.06 1.12
N ASN A 10 -4.32 10.88 0.60
CA ASN A 10 -5.17 9.68 0.56
C ASN A 10 -4.66 8.55 1.47
N LEU A 11 -3.35 8.30 1.47
CA LEU A 11 -2.71 7.24 2.26
C LEU A 11 -2.14 7.82 3.55
N ALA A 12 -2.47 7.21 4.68
CA ALA A 12 -1.98 7.61 6.00
C ALA A 12 -0.71 6.84 6.39
N ALA A 13 -0.71 5.53 6.18
CA ALA A 13 0.42 4.66 6.50
C ALA A 13 0.45 3.41 5.63
N VAL A 14 1.63 2.83 5.49
CA VAL A 14 1.90 1.62 4.71
C VAL A 14 2.68 0.63 5.56
N ALA A 15 2.34 -0.65 5.47
CA ALA A 15 3.12 -1.75 6.04
C ALA A 15 3.30 -2.84 4.98
N TYR A 16 4.42 -3.54 5.01
CA TYR A 16 4.67 -4.65 4.10
C TYR A 16 5.19 -5.85 4.88
N ASP A 17 4.66 -7.03 4.54
CA ASP A 17 5.14 -8.31 5.05
C ASP A 17 5.71 -9.14 3.91
N VAL A 18 7.02 -9.33 3.96
CA VAL A 18 7.79 -10.06 2.95
C VAL A 18 7.43 -11.55 2.96
N SER A 19 7.10 -12.12 4.12
CA SER A 19 6.81 -13.55 4.26
C SER A 19 5.49 -13.94 3.58
N THR A 20 4.51 -13.03 3.62
CA THR A 20 3.18 -13.23 3.03
C THR A 20 2.97 -12.42 1.76
N GLN A 21 3.99 -11.68 1.29
CA GLN A 21 3.91 -10.73 0.18
C GLN A 21 2.67 -9.84 0.25
N THR A 22 2.33 -9.40 1.46
CA THR A 22 1.10 -8.64 1.69
C THR A 22 1.44 -7.18 1.97
N LEU A 23 0.88 -6.30 1.14
CA LEU A 23 0.95 -4.86 1.28
C LEU A 23 -0.28 -4.35 2.00
N TYR A 24 -0.08 -3.72 3.14
CA TYR A 24 -1.12 -3.10 3.93
C TYR A 24 -1.08 -1.59 3.70
N ILE A 25 -2.24 -1.02 3.38
CA ILE A 25 -2.40 0.41 3.20
C ILE A 25 -3.51 0.89 4.12
N HIS A 26 -3.18 1.81 5.01
CA HIS A 26 -4.15 2.54 5.81
C HIS A 26 -4.48 3.85 5.10
N PHE A 27 -5.74 4.00 4.69
CA PHE A 27 -6.25 5.23 4.07
C PHE A 27 -6.86 6.14 5.12
N HIS A 28 -6.75 7.45 4.93
CA HIS A 28 -7.34 8.43 5.85
C HIS A 28 -8.87 8.29 5.98
N SER A 29 -9.56 7.95 4.90
CA SER A 29 -11.03 7.96 4.83
C SER A 29 -11.67 6.58 4.88
N SER A 30 -10.99 5.55 4.38
CA SER A 30 -11.61 4.24 4.14
C SER A 30 -11.08 3.11 5.03
N GLY A 31 -10.11 3.39 5.92
CA GLY A 31 -9.53 2.40 6.82
C GLY A 31 -8.41 1.56 6.17
N THR A 32 -8.16 0.37 6.71
CA THR A 32 -7.03 -0.48 6.30
C THR A 32 -7.42 -1.50 5.24
N TYR A 33 -6.57 -1.67 4.23
CA TYR A 33 -6.71 -2.66 3.17
C TYR A 33 -5.46 -3.52 3.13
N ALA A 34 -5.64 -4.83 2.95
CA ALA A 34 -4.58 -5.78 2.69
C ALA A 34 -4.62 -6.17 1.21
N TYR A 35 -3.55 -5.90 0.48
CA TYR A 35 -3.31 -6.31 -0.91
C TYR A 35 -2.38 -7.51 -0.91
N TYR A 36 -2.79 -8.59 -1.57
CA TYR A 36 -2.08 -9.87 -1.57
C TYR A 36 -1.23 -10.05 -2.83
N ASP A 37 -0.22 -10.92 -2.74
CA ASP A 37 0.69 -11.26 -3.83
C ASP A 37 1.40 -10.04 -4.44
N VAL A 38 1.69 -9.03 -3.60
CA VAL A 38 2.36 -7.79 -4.01
C VAL A 38 3.87 -8.00 -3.93
N PRO A 39 4.61 -7.94 -5.05
CA PRO A 39 6.06 -8.08 -5.02
C PRO A 39 6.72 -6.95 -4.24
N GLN A 40 7.86 -7.25 -3.60
CA GLN A 40 8.60 -6.27 -2.81
C GLN A 40 9.04 -5.04 -3.63
N SER A 41 9.27 -5.20 -4.94
CA SER A 41 9.58 -4.09 -5.85
C SER A 41 8.45 -3.06 -5.96
N VAL A 42 7.18 -3.50 -5.89
CA VAL A 42 6.00 -2.63 -5.94
C VAL A 42 5.83 -1.87 -4.63
N TYR A 43 6.10 -2.53 -3.49
CA TYR A 43 6.18 -1.84 -2.21
C TYR A 43 7.28 -0.76 -2.22
N HIS A 44 8.49 -1.09 -2.69
CA HIS A 44 9.56 -0.10 -2.82
C HIS A 44 9.18 1.04 -3.77
N GLY A 45 8.52 0.74 -4.89
CA GLY A 45 8.02 1.75 -5.81
C GLY A 45 7.00 2.69 -5.16
N LEU A 46 6.08 2.15 -4.35
CA LEU A 46 5.13 2.96 -3.58
C LEU A 46 5.83 3.88 -2.58
N MET A 47 6.81 3.37 -1.84
CA MET A 47 7.54 4.15 -0.82
C MET A 47 8.47 5.22 -1.38
N ASN A 48 8.90 5.07 -2.64
CA ASN A 48 9.75 6.06 -3.34
C ASN A 48 8.94 6.96 -4.29
N ALA A 49 7.63 6.78 -4.39
CA ALA A 49 6.80 7.55 -5.30
C ALA A 49 6.68 9.01 -4.86
N ALA A 50 6.78 9.94 -5.83
CA ALA A 50 6.53 11.36 -5.57
C ALA A 50 5.08 11.61 -5.10
N SER A 51 4.14 10.78 -5.53
CA SER A 51 2.76 10.77 -5.08
C SER A 51 2.31 9.34 -4.78
N HIS A 52 2.21 8.99 -3.50
CA HIS A 52 1.77 7.67 -3.04
C HIS A 52 0.36 7.32 -3.55
N GLY A 53 -0.53 8.33 -3.65
CA GLY A 53 -1.90 8.14 -4.14
C GLY A 53 -1.95 7.81 -5.63
N GLU A 54 -1.16 8.51 -6.46
CA GLU A 54 -1.08 8.23 -7.89
C GLU A 54 -0.44 6.87 -8.15
N TYR A 55 0.64 6.53 -7.44
CA TYR A 55 1.27 5.21 -7.55
C TYR A 55 0.30 4.10 -7.16
N HIS A 56 -0.44 4.27 -6.05
CA HIS A 56 -1.47 3.32 -5.65
C HIS A 56 -2.53 3.13 -6.75
N ALA A 57 -3.05 4.21 -7.32
CA ALA A 57 -4.06 4.14 -8.37
C ALA A 57 -3.55 3.47 -9.65
N ALA A 58 -2.30 3.75 -10.05
CA ALA A 58 -1.70 3.25 -11.28
C ALA A 58 -1.24 1.79 -11.19
N PHE A 59 -0.60 1.40 -10.08
CA PHE A 59 0.09 0.12 -9.98
C PHE A 59 -0.57 -0.89 -9.05
N ILE A 60 -1.39 -0.46 -8.09
CA ILE A 60 -1.85 -1.34 -7.00
C ILE A 60 -3.38 -1.56 -7.04
N LYS A 61 -4.16 -0.49 -7.12
CA LYS A 61 -5.62 -0.48 -6.85
C LYS A 61 -6.41 -1.56 -7.59
N ASN A 62 -6.12 -1.77 -8.87
CA ASN A 62 -6.83 -2.72 -9.73
C ASN A 62 -5.96 -3.92 -10.16
N SER A 63 -4.72 -4.00 -9.67
CA SER A 63 -3.75 -5.01 -10.08
C SER A 63 -3.70 -6.20 -9.13
N TYR A 64 -4.10 -6.00 -7.87
CA TYR A 64 -3.97 -7.00 -6.81
C TYR A 64 -5.30 -7.29 -6.16
N ARG A 65 -5.48 -8.55 -5.74
CA ARG A 65 -6.61 -8.93 -4.89
C ARG A 65 -6.43 -8.26 -3.54
N TYR A 66 -7.52 -7.73 -3.01
CA TYR A 66 -7.48 -7.07 -1.71
C TYR A 66 -8.68 -7.40 -0.85
N ARG A 67 -8.50 -7.20 0.45
CA ARG A 67 -9.57 -7.26 1.44
C ARG A 67 -9.48 -6.05 2.36
N LYS A 68 -10.63 -5.44 2.65
CA LYS A 68 -10.74 -4.43 3.70
C LYS A 68 -10.71 -5.11 5.07
N LEU A 69 -9.88 -4.60 5.98
CA LEU A 69 -9.76 -5.07 7.37
C LEU A 69 -10.71 -4.31 8.30
#